data_AF-A0AAU3XEM6-F1
#
_entry.id   AF-A0AAU3XEM6-F1
#
_cell.length_a   1.000
_cell.length_b   1.000
_cell.length_c   1.000
_cell.angle_alpha   90.00
_cell.angle_beta   90.00
_cell.angle_gamma   90.00
#
_symmetry.space_group_name_H-M   'P 1'
#
loop_
_entity.id
_entity.type
_entity.pdbx_description
1 polymer ?
#
loop_
_entity_poly.entity_id
_entity_poly.type
_entity_poly.pdbx_seq_one_letter_code
_entity_poly.pdbx_strand_id
1 'polypeptide(L)' 'MTYATDRLHEEIAYVAYHFHWSFEEILDLEHHDRRRYTEQIASLVTRGGSEG' A
#
# COMPACT_ATOMS: atom_id res chain seq x y z
N MET A 1 -11.07 -6.07 19.69
CA MET A 1 -11.41 -5.90 18.26
C MET A 1 -10.44 -4.90 17.64
N THR A 2 -9.24 -5.37 17.32
CA THR A 2 -8.12 -4.60 16.74
C THR A 2 -8.01 -4.81 15.23
N TYR A 3 -9.11 -5.22 14.59
CA TYR A 3 -9.16 -5.54 13.15
C TYR A 3 -8.87 -4.33 12.25
N ALA A 4 -9.19 -3.12 12.72
CA ALA A 4 -8.92 -1.90 11.95
C ALA A 4 -7.41 -1.57 11.90
N THR A 5 -6.68 -1.84 12.97
CA THR A 5 -5.23 -1.58 13.05
C THR A 5 -4.42 -2.62 12.31
N ASP A 6 -4.85 -3.87 12.32
CA ASP A 6 -4.17 -4.96 11.61
C ASP A 6 -4.22 -4.74 10.09
N ARG A 7 -5.41 -4.41 9.56
CA ARG A 7 -5.59 -4.06 8.15
C ARG A 7 -4.80 -2.82 7.73
N LEU A 8 -4.68 -1.84 8.62
CA LEU A 8 -3.86 -0.65 8.40
C LEU A 8 -2.38 -1.01 8.26
N HIS A 9 -1.86 -1.87 9.14
CA HIS A 9 -0.46 -2.33 9.06
C HIS A 9 -0.20 -3.10 7.77
N GLU A 10 -1.17 -3.91 7.33
CA GLU A 10 -1.06 -4.67 6.08
C GLU A 10 -0.97 -3.75 4.85
N GLU A 11 -1.81 -2.70 4.77
CA GLU A 11 -1.72 -1.69 3.72
C GLU A 11 -0.37 -0.97 3.73
N ILE A 12 0.12 -0.58 4.91
CA ILE A 12 1.40 0.12 5.03
C ILE A 12 2.56 -0.80 4.61
N ALA A 13 2.56 -2.05 5.05
CA ALA A 13 3.58 -3.03 4.69
C ALA A 13 3.60 -3.29 3.18
N TYR A 14 2.42 -3.36 2.54
CA TYR A 14 2.30 -3.53 1.09
C TYR A 14 2.89 -2.34 0.32
N VAL A 15 2.55 -1.11 0.72
CA VAL A 15 3.10 0.11 0.10
C VAL A 15 4.61 0.21 0.33
N ALA A 16 5.08 -0.04 1.55
CA ALA A 16 6.50 -0.03 1.89
C ALA A 16 7.30 -1.07 1.11
N TYR A 17 6.75 -2.27 0.89
CA TYR A 17 7.40 -3.32 0.11
C TYR A 17 7.58 -2.94 -1.37
N HIS A 18 6.62 -2.23 -1.96
CA HIS A 18 6.65 -1.88 -3.38
C HIS A 18 7.36 -0.56 -3.70
N PHE A 19 7.19 0.47 -2.86
CA PHE A 19 7.77 1.80 -3.08
C PHE A 19 9.02 2.08 -2.24
N HIS A 20 9.33 1.22 -1.27
CA HIS A 20 10.44 1.41 -0.33
C HIS A 20 10.36 2.73 0.47
N TRP A 21 9.16 3.28 0.63
CA TRP A 21 8.91 4.43 1.48
C TRP A 21 9.03 4.08 2.96
N SER A 22 9.40 5.07 3.76
CA SER A 22 9.50 4.90 5.21
C SER A 22 8.11 4.81 5.83
N PHE A 23 7.99 4.04 6.92
CA PHE A 23 6.72 3.86 7.65
C PHE A 23 6.10 5.21 8.05
N GLU A 24 6.94 6.16 8.48
CA GLU A 24 6.54 7.51 8.87
C GLU A 24 5.91 8.29 7.71
N GLU A 25 6.48 8.21 6.50
CA GLU A 25 5.93 8.87 5.31
C GLU A 25 4.57 8.28 4.92
N ILE A 26 4.39 6.96 5.06
CA ILE A 26 3.13 6.29 4.72
C ILE A 26 2.04 6.56 5.79
N LEU A 27 2.45 6.74 7.05
CA LEU A 27 1.55 7.13 8.13
C LEU A 27 1.10 8.59 8.00
N ASP A 28 1.94 9.46 7.45
CA ASP A 28 1.63 10.88 7.22
C ASP A 28 0.63 11.07 6.07
N LEU A 29 0.52 10.09 5.16
CA LEU A 29 -0.48 10.09 4.09
C LEU A 29 -1.91 10.00 4.64
N GLU A 30 -2.80 10.79 4.05
CA GLU A 30 -4.22 10.67 4.30
C GLU A 30 -4.71 9.25 3.96
N HIS A 31 -5.67 8.74 4.75
CA HIS A 31 -6.25 7.40 4.54
C HIS A 31 -6.73 7.15 3.10
N HIS A 32 -7.21 8.21 2.44
CA HIS A 32 -7.66 8.15 1.05
C HIS A 32 -6.48 7.95 0.08
N ASP A 33 -5.39 8.69 0.28
CA ASP A 33 -4.21 8.61 -0.59
C ASP A 33 -3.51 7.27 -0.45
N ARG A 34 -3.36 6.75 0.77
CA ARG A 34 -2.80 5.40 0.96
C ARG A 34 -3.59 4.34 0.18
N ARG A 35 -4.93 4.38 0.24
CA ARG A 35 -5.77 3.44 -0.53
C ARG A 35 -5.58 3.60 -2.04
N ARG A 36 -5.47 4.84 -2.52
CA ARG A 36 -5.17 5.11 -3.93
C ARG A 36 -3.82 4.52 -4.35
N TYR A 37 -2.78 4.65 -3.54
CA TYR A 37 -1.47 4.04 -3.83
C TYR A 37 -1.55 2.52 -3.85
N THR A 38 -2.24 1.89 -2.90
CA THR A 38 -2.46 0.43 -2.91
C THR A 38 -3.14 -0.05 -4.19
N GLU A 39 -4.19 0.64 -4.65
CA GLU A 39 -4.89 0.33 -5.91
C GLU A 39 -3.99 0.52 -7.14
N GLN A 40 -3.19 1.58 -7.15
CA GLN A 40 -2.22 1.85 -8.22
C GLN A 40 -1.16 0.76 -8.31
N ILE A 41 -0.61 0.31 -7.18
CA ILE A 41 0.35 -0.81 -7.12
C ILE A 41 -0.30 -2.08 -7.67
N ALA A 42 -1.51 -2.41 -7.24
CA ALA A 42 -2.22 -3.60 -7.72
C ALA A 42 -2.45 -3.57 -9.24
N SER A 43 -2.80 -2.41 -9.79
CA SER A 43 -2.92 -2.20 -11.24
C SER A 43 -1.59 -2.39 -11.97
N LEU A 44 -0.49 -1.84 -11.43
CA LEU A 44 0.86 -1.99 -11.99
C LEU A 44 1.34 -3.44 -11.97
N VAL A 45 1.16 -4.15 -10.85
CA VAL A 45 1.52 -5.57 -10.71
C VAL A 45 0.72 -6.44 -11.67
N THR A 46 -0.60 -6.20 -11.78
CA THR A 46 -1.48 -6.95 -12.70
C THR A 46 -1.06 -6.76 -14.15
N ARG A 47 -0.73 -5.53 -14.54
CA ARG A 47 -0.27 -5.21 -15.90
C ARG A 47 1.13 -5.77 -16.18
N GLY A 48 2.09 -5.54 -15.28
CA GLY A 48 3.49 -5.96 -15.46
C GLY A 48 3.67 -7.48 -15.40
N GLY A 49 2.82 -8.19 -14.66
CA GLY A 49 2.80 -9.65 -14.63
C GLY A 49 2.26 -10.32 -15.90
N SER A 50 1.65 -9.55 -16.81
CA SER A 50 1.14 -10.06 -18.10
C SER A 50 2.17 -9.94 -19.23
N GLU A 51 3.35 -9.35 -18.96
CA GLU A 51 4.44 -9.15 -19.93
C GLU A 51 5.67 -10.05 -19.64
N GLY A 52 5.51 -11.09 -18.81
CA GLY A 52 6.56 -12.05 -18.43
C GLY A 52 6.34 -13.46 -18.96
#